data_AF-L5L1K3-F1
#
_entry.id   AF-L5L1K3-F1
#
_cell.length_a   1.000
_cell.length_b   1.000
_cell.length_c   1.000
_cell.angle_alpha   90.00
_cell.angle_beta   90.00
_cell.angle_gamma   90.00
#
_symmetry.space_group_name_H-M   'P 1'
#
loop_
_entity.id
_entity.type
_entity.pdbx_description
1 polymer ?
#
loop_
_entity_poly.entity_id
_entity_poly.type
_entity_poly.pdbx_seq_one_letter_code
_entity_poly.pdbx_strand_id
1 'polypeptide(L)'
;LGPVLEITKQDFFQEAKTLIAQHYEKINENKVQVYETMFAKREDWQGLERSELLKYFNDCGHFPVQQQIDQVWDLVHRQDHEKYSQLIKKSNAIEMLFTLYPPQGAHVQNNMQLRSSWLRPIVDGEEGYKYIVTGHPILKRANIRIVGKLVCRSIRERKMRQHYLSEK
;
A
#
# COMPACT_ATOMS: atom_id res chain seq x y z
N LEU A 1 -32.17 -14.24 -29.66
CA LEU A 1 -31.82 -14.47 -28.24
C LEU A 1 -30.37 -14.93 -28.22
N GLY A 2 -29.41 -14.04 -27.93
CA GLY A 2 -27.99 -14.42 -27.85
C GLY A 2 -27.72 -15.30 -26.63
N PRO A 3 -26.70 -16.17 -26.65
CA PRO A 3 -26.42 -17.03 -25.52
C PRO A 3 -26.08 -16.18 -24.29
N VAL A 4 -26.83 -16.37 -23.21
CA VAL A 4 -26.51 -15.79 -21.91
C VAL A 4 -25.24 -16.51 -21.45
N LEU A 5 -24.10 -15.83 -21.58
CA LEU A 5 -22.82 -16.33 -21.05
C LEU A 5 -22.95 -16.39 -19.53
N GLU A 6 -23.21 -17.58 -19.00
CA GLU A 6 -23.17 -17.81 -17.56
C GLU A 6 -21.74 -17.54 -17.05
N ILE A 7 -21.66 -16.69 -16.02
CA ILE A 7 -20.41 -16.33 -15.35
C ILE A 7 -20.38 -17.12 -14.05
N THR A 8 -19.36 -17.96 -13.87
CA THR A 8 -19.19 -18.67 -12.61
C THR A 8 -18.71 -17.71 -11.53
N LYS A 9 -19.09 -17.97 -10.27
CA LYS A 9 -18.63 -17.20 -9.11
C LYS A 9 -17.10 -17.18 -9.01
N GLN A 10 -16.43 -18.25 -9.42
CA GLN A 10 -14.98 -18.39 -9.38
C GLN A 10 -14.29 -17.46 -10.40
N ASP A 11 -14.83 -17.36 -11.62
CA ASP A 11 -14.29 -16.48 -12.67
C ASP A 11 -14.36 -15.01 -12.25
N PHE A 12 -15.45 -14.61 -11.59
CA PHE A 12 -15.63 -13.26 -11.08
C PHE A 12 -14.53 -12.85 -10.09
N PHE A 13 -14.23 -13.72 -9.11
CA PHE A 13 -13.24 -13.40 -8.09
C PHE A 13 -11.81 -13.37 -8.64
N GLN A 14 -11.52 -14.21 -9.64
CA GLN A 14 -10.19 -14.21 -10.26
C GLN A 14 -9.96 -12.95 -11.10
N GLU A 15 -10.93 -12.56 -11.92
CA GLU A 15 -10.85 -11.33 -12.72
C GLU A 15 -10.67 -10.09 -11.81
N ALA A 16 -11.42 -10.02 -10.72
CA ALA A 16 -11.30 -8.94 -9.74
C ALA A 16 -9.88 -8.87 -9.16
N LYS A 17 -9.30 -10.01 -8.74
CA LYS A 17 -7.92 -10.07 -8.21
C LYS A 17 -6.87 -9.63 -9.24
N THR A 18 -7.05 -9.96 -10.51
CA THR A 18 -6.08 -9.60 -11.56
C THR A 18 -6.06 -8.10 -11.86
N LEU A 19 -7.23 -7.47 -12.04
CA LEU A 19 -7.32 -6.02 -12.31
C LEU A 19 -6.69 -5.18 -11.18
N ILE A 20 -6.89 -5.68 -9.98
CA ILE A 20 -6.33 -5.19 -8.74
C ILE A 20 -4.80 -5.28 -8.74
N ALA A 21 -4.22 -6.44 -9.08
CA ALA A 21 -2.78 -6.66 -9.06
C ALA A 21 -2.07 -5.74 -10.06
N GLN A 22 -2.64 -5.60 -11.27
CA GLN A 22 -2.12 -4.70 -12.32
C GLN A 22 -2.06 -3.24 -11.86
N HIS A 23 -3.04 -2.80 -11.07
CA HIS A 23 -3.03 -1.45 -10.49
C HIS A 23 -1.86 -1.24 -9.52
N TYR A 24 -1.55 -2.25 -8.69
CA TYR A 24 -0.46 -2.18 -7.71
C TYR A 24 0.93 -2.28 -8.33
N GLU A 25 1.11 -3.10 -9.37
CA GLU A 25 2.38 -3.19 -10.10
C GLU A 25 2.79 -1.84 -10.69
N LYS A 26 1.84 -1.14 -11.30
CA LYS A 26 2.05 0.21 -11.86
C LYS A 26 2.49 1.26 -10.81
N ILE A 27 2.19 1.05 -9.53
CA ILE A 27 2.55 1.96 -8.44
C ILE A 27 3.97 1.68 -7.91
N ASN A 28 4.51 0.47 -8.12
CA ASN A 28 5.70 -0.01 -7.40
C ASN A 28 7.07 0.25 -8.09
N GLU A 29 7.12 0.76 -9.31
CA GLU A 29 8.33 0.70 -10.15
C GLU A 29 9.50 1.64 -9.79
N ASN A 30 9.42 2.52 -8.78
CA ASN A 30 10.55 3.44 -8.51
C ASN A 30 10.78 3.85 -7.03
N LYS A 31 10.75 2.90 -6.10
CA LYS A 31 10.74 3.17 -4.65
C LYS A 31 11.95 3.91 -4.08
N VAL A 32 13.18 3.59 -4.51
CA VAL A 32 14.40 4.17 -3.92
C VAL A 32 14.54 5.66 -4.27
N GLN A 33 14.33 6.02 -5.54
CA GLN A 33 14.32 7.41 -5.98
C GLN A 33 13.20 8.21 -5.33
N VAL A 34 12.05 7.59 -5.03
CA VAL A 34 10.95 8.24 -4.31
C VAL A 34 11.38 8.64 -2.89
N TYR A 35 12.04 7.78 -2.12
CA TYR A 35 12.42 8.14 -0.74
C TYR A 35 13.46 9.25 -0.69
N GLU A 36 14.46 9.19 -1.58
CA GLU A 36 15.47 10.23 -1.67
C GLU A 36 14.89 11.56 -2.17
N THR A 37 14.01 11.51 -3.16
CA THR A 37 13.32 12.70 -3.69
C THR A 37 12.38 13.31 -2.65
N MET A 38 11.65 12.50 -1.88
CA MET A 38 10.74 13.01 -0.84
C MET A 38 11.48 13.59 0.36
N PHE A 39 12.70 13.11 0.63
CA PHE A 39 13.60 13.75 1.58
C PHE A 39 14.21 15.05 1.00
N ALA A 40 14.66 15.04 -0.27
CA ALA A 40 15.27 16.18 -0.94
C ALA A 40 14.29 17.33 -1.21
N LYS A 41 13.00 17.04 -1.42
CA LYS A 41 11.92 18.05 -1.51
C LYS A 41 11.77 18.89 -0.24
N ARG A 42 12.42 18.50 0.86
CA ARG A 42 12.45 19.22 2.13
C ARG A 42 13.81 19.89 2.32
N GLU A 43 14.22 20.66 1.30
CA GLU A 43 15.54 21.30 1.13
C GLU A 43 15.99 22.16 2.35
N ASP A 44 15.04 22.59 3.19
CA ASP A 44 15.29 23.48 4.34
C ASP A 44 15.43 22.74 5.69
N TRP A 45 15.21 21.42 5.74
CA TRP A 45 15.23 20.65 6.97
C TRP A 45 16.63 20.13 7.29
N GLN A 46 17.35 20.82 8.19
CA GLN A 46 18.62 20.34 8.78
C GLN A 46 18.47 18.98 9.52
N GLY A 47 17.23 18.55 9.76
CA GLY A 47 16.82 17.24 10.21
C GLY A 47 15.29 17.16 10.29
N LEU A 48 14.76 15.97 10.45
CA LEU A 48 13.33 15.69 10.60
C LEU A 48 12.98 15.62 12.09
N GLU A 49 11.94 16.28 12.57
CA GLU A 49 11.50 16.05 13.95
C GLU A 49 10.82 14.69 14.10
N ARG A 50 10.88 14.08 15.29
CA ARG A 50 10.19 12.80 15.56
C ARG A 50 8.69 12.87 15.29
N SER A 51 8.05 13.99 15.63
CA SER A 51 6.64 14.28 15.37
C SER A 51 6.28 14.19 13.88
N GLU A 52 7.25 14.43 13.00
CA GLU A 52 7.08 14.51 11.55
C GLU A 52 7.38 13.19 10.84
N LEU A 53 7.94 12.20 11.53
CA LEU A 53 8.24 10.87 10.98
C LEU A 53 7.03 10.20 10.36
N LEU A 54 5.89 10.23 11.05
CA LEU A 54 4.67 9.61 10.56
C LEU A 54 4.23 10.23 9.23
N LYS A 55 4.28 11.56 9.14
CA LYS A 55 3.97 12.30 7.90
C LYS A 55 4.98 11.97 6.80
N TYR A 56 6.27 11.91 7.12
CA TYR A 56 7.30 11.55 6.16
C TYR A 56 7.08 10.15 5.57
N PHE A 57 6.80 9.14 6.40
CA PHE A 57 6.52 7.79 5.93
C PHE A 57 5.27 7.74 5.06
N ASN A 58 4.20 8.45 5.46
CA ASN A 58 2.96 8.53 4.68
C ASN A 58 3.22 9.14 3.29
N ASP A 59 4.01 10.21 3.23
CA ASP A 59 4.41 10.85 1.97
C ASP A 59 5.25 9.90 1.09
N CYS A 60 6.02 8.99 1.70
CA CYS A 60 6.73 7.91 1.03
C CYS A 60 5.84 6.71 0.64
N GLY A 61 4.53 6.76 0.91
CA GLY A 61 3.56 5.69 0.62
C GLY A 61 3.57 4.54 1.65
N HIS A 62 4.14 4.78 2.83
CA HIS A 62 4.20 3.82 3.92
C HIS A 62 3.39 4.30 5.11
N PHE A 63 2.60 3.42 5.70
CA PHE A 63 1.68 3.80 6.76
C PHE A 63 1.92 2.95 8.01
N PRO A 64 3.03 3.17 8.73
CA PRO A 64 3.30 2.46 9.98
C PRO A 64 2.43 3.00 11.11
N VAL A 65 2.15 2.15 12.11
CA VAL A 65 1.48 2.58 13.34
C VAL A 65 2.51 3.23 14.27
N GLN A 66 2.09 4.21 15.08
CA GLN A 66 2.97 4.92 16.02
C GLN A 66 3.84 3.99 16.87
N GLN A 67 3.25 2.90 17.40
CA GLN A 67 3.98 1.89 18.17
C GLN A 67 5.17 1.27 17.40
N GLN A 68 5.05 1.10 16.09
CA GLN A 68 6.11 0.55 15.24
C GLN A 68 7.22 1.57 15.02
N ILE A 69 6.85 2.84 14.82
CA ILE A 69 7.80 3.95 14.76
C ILE A 69 8.60 4.02 16.06
N ASP A 70 7.92 3.91 17.21
CA ASP A 70 8.56 3.98 18.52
C ASP A 70 9.54 2.80 18.75
N GLN A 71 9.14 1.58 18.38
CA GLN A 71 10.01 0.40 18.49
C GLN A 71 11.27 0.50 17.61
N VAL A 72 11.11 0.96 16.37
CA VAL A 72 12.23 1.09 15.43
C VAL A 72 13.10 2.30 15.80
N TRP A 73 12.51 3.37 16.33
CA TRP A 73 13.24 4.50 16.87
C TRP A 73 14.25 4.06 17.94
N ASP A 74 13.76 3.31 18.93
CA ASP A 74 14.60 2.81 20.02
C ASP A 74 15.69 1.88 19.50
N LEU A 75 15.40 1.09 18.47
CA LEU A 75 16.38 0.20 17.85
C LEU A 75 17.52 0.97 17.16
N VAL A 76 17.19 1.97 16.35
CA VAL A 76 18.17 2.76 15.56
C VAL A 76 19.03 3.65 16.46
N HIS A 77 18.50 4.13 17.59
CA HIS A 77 19.20 5.05 18.48
C HIS A 77 19.81 4.39 19.73
N ARG A 78 19.81 3.05 19.83
CA ARG A 78 20.30 2.26 20.98
C ARG A 78 21.76 2.50 21.37
N GLN A 79 22.59 3.04 20.48
CA GLN A 79 24.01 3.28 20.75
C GLN A 79 24.29 4.74 21.14
N ASP A 80 23.37 5.67 20.88
CA ASP A 80 23.53 7.12 21.06
C ASP A 80 22.70 7.66 22.24
N HIS A 81 22.72 6.95 23.37
CA HIS A 81 21.94 7.29 24.58
C HIS A 81 22.22 8.71 25.15
N GLU A 82 23.35 9.31 24.81
CA GLU A 82 23.79 10.63 25.32
C GLU A 82 23.19 11.82 24.57
N LYS A 83 22.63 11.64 23.36
CA LYS A 83 22.04 12.73 22.57
C LYS A 83 20.81 12.26 21.83
N TYR A 84 19.64 12.35 22.48
CA TYR A 84 18.38 12.51 21.78
C TYR A 84 18.38 13.86 21.04
N SER A 85 19.15 13.95 19.95
CA SER A 85 18.97 15.01 18.97
C SER A 85 17.52 14.90 18.52
N GLN A 86 16.71 15.92 18.81
CA GLN A 86 15.32 15.96 18.35
C GLN A 86 15.23 15.91 16.82
N LEU A 87 16.34 16.21 16.15
CA LEU A 87 16.52 16.19 14.70
C LEU A 87 17.07 14.85 14.23
N ILE A 88 16.31 14.21 13.34
CA ILE A 88 16.59 12.93 12.71
C ILE A 88 17.32 13.19 11.39
N LYS A 89 18.48 12.57 11.24
CA LYS A 89 19.25 12.64 10.00
C LYS A 89 18.63 11.76 8.92
N LYS A 90 18.91 12.09 7.65
CA LYS A 90 18.50 11.29 6.48
C LYS A 90 18.85 9.81 6.63
N SER A 91 20.08 9.52 7.08
CA SER A 91 20.55 8.14 7.30
C SER A 91 19.64 7.37 8.25
N ASN A 92 19.29 7.98 9.39
CA ASN A 92 18.47 7.36 10.42
C ASN A 92 17.03 7.15 9.92
N ALA A 93 16.45 8.13 9.22
CA ALA A 93 15.11 7.98 8.64
C ALA A 93 15.05 6.84 7.61
N ILE A 94 16.08 6.71 6.76
CA ILE A 94 16.20 5.62 5.79
C ILE A 94 16.39 4.26 6.49
N GLU A 95 17.22 4.21 7.53
CA GLU A 95 17.43 3.00 8.32
C GLU A 95 16.16 2.54 9.02
N MET A 96 15.42 3.48 9.62
CA MET A 96 14.10 3.21 10.20
C MET A 96 13.13 2.68 9.13
N LEU A 97 13.14 3.28 7.94
CA LEU A 97 12.29 2.85 6.83
C LEU A 97 12.59 1.42 6.38
N PHE A 98 13.86 1.07 6.19
CA PHE A 98 14.25 -0.30 5.79
C PHE A 98 14.06 -1.32 6.90
N THR A 99 14.08 -0.90 8.17
CA THR A 99 13.71 -1.77 9.29
C THR A 99 12.22 -2.08 9.28
N LEU A 100 11.37 -1.06 9.05
CA LEU A 100 9.91 -1.23 8.97
C LEU A 100 9.46 -1.96 7.70
N TYR A 101 10.15 -1.73 6.58
CA TYR A 101 9.79 -2.23 5.25
C TYR A 101 11.03 -2.75 4.52
N PRO A 102 11.58 -3.90 4.95
CA PRO A 102 12.78 -4.45 4.35
C PRO A 102 12.51 -4.83 2.89
N PRO A 103 13.49 -4.58 1.99
CA PRO A 103 13.36 -4.96 0.60
C PRO A 103 13.29 -6.49 0.48
N GLN A 104 12.53 -6.98 -0.50
CA GLN A 104 12.30 -8.42 -0.70
C GLN A 104 13.61 -9.20 -0.85
N GLY A 105 14.63 -8.62 -1.48
CA GLY A 105 15.95 -9.23 -1.64
C GLY A 105 16.75 -9.42 -0.35
N ALA A 106 16.37 -8.78 0.76
CA ALA A 106 17.04 -8.94 2.04
C ALA A 106 16.64 -10.24 2.78
N HIS A 107 15.59 -10.93 2.32
CA HIS A 107 15.10 -12.19 2.91
C HIS A 107 14.83 -12.11 4.43
N VAL A 108 14.54 -10.93 4.95
CA VAL A 108 14.20 -10.72 6.36
C VAL A 108 12.72 -11.02 6.57
N GLN A 109 12.40 -11.90 7.52
CA GLN A 109 11.01 -12.12 7.93
C GLN A 109 10.50 -10.89 8.67
N ASN A 110 9.65 -10.10 8.00
CA ASN A 110 9.08 -8.90 8.59
C ASN A 110 7.73 -9.20 9.26
N ASN A 111 7.76 -9.42 10.56
CA ASN A 111 6.56 -9.59 11.38
C ASN A 111 5.90 -8.26 11.76
N MET A 112 6.56 -7.13 11.50
CA MET A 112 6.03 -5.78 11.78
C MET A 112 5.18 -5.25 10.62
N GLN A 113 5.17 -5.88 9.44
CA GLN A 113 4.38 -5.36 8.34
C GLN A 113 2.88 -5.65 8.50
N LEU A 114 2.12 -4.61 8.80
CA LEU A 114 0.67 -4.61 8.63
C LEU A 114 0.36 -4.73 7.11
N ARG A 115 0.01 -5.94 6.67
CA ARG A 115 -0.30 -6.20 5.26
C ARG A 115 -1.72 -5.78 4.95
N SER A 116 -1.87 -4.71 4.17
CA SER A 116 -3.16 -4.33 3.59
C SER A 116 -3.60 -5.46 2.67
N SER A 117 -4.77 -6.02 2.92
CA SER A 117 -5.38 -7.02 2.07
C SER A 117 -6.71 -6.52 1.57
N TRP A 118 -7.21 -7.09 0.47
CA TRP A 118 -8.52 -6.72 -0.07
C TRP A 118 -9.67 -6.90 0.92
N LEU A 119 -9.53 -7.84 1.85
CA LEU A 119 -10.52 -8.10 2.89
C LEU A 119 -10.28 -7.26 4.16
N ARG A 120 -9.04 -6.85 4.40
CA ARG A 120 -8.62 -6.02 5.53
C ARG A 120 -7.75 -4.87 4.99
N PRO A 121 -8.37 -3.89 4.32
CA PRO A 121 -7.63 -2.76 3.79
C PRO A 121 -7.04 -1.99 4.97
N ILE A 122 -5.82 -1.48 4.84
CA ILE A 122 -5.23 -0.56 5.80
C ILE A 122 -5.28 0.84 5.20
N VAL A 123 -5.76 1.80 5.99
CA VAL A 123 -5.88 3.21 5.64
C VAL A 123 -5.16 3.99 6.72
N ASP A 124 -4.14 4.76 6.34
CA ASP A 124 -3.33 5.57 7.25
C ASP A 124 -2.75 4.79 8.46
N GLY A 125 -2.43 3.51 8.24
CA GLY A 125 -1.86 2.61 9.26
C GLY A 125 -2.90 1.94 10.14
N GLU A 126 -4.18 2.31 10.00
CA GLU A 126 -5.29 1.69 10.73
C GLU A 126 -6.07 0.70 9.87
N GLU A 127 -6.70 -0.29 10.53
CA GLU A 127 -7.58 -1.24 9.85
C GLU A 127 -8.83 -0.54 9.30
N GLY A 128 -8.94 -0.58 7.98
CA GLY A 128 -9.92 0.07 7.14
C GLY A 128 -11.38 -0.23 7.50
N TYR A 129 -11.63 -1.41 8.07
CA TYR A 129 -12.99 -1.81 8.46
C TYR A 129 -13.60 -0.85 9.50
N LYS A 130 -12.78 -0.25 10.37
CA LYS A 130 -13.25 0.76 11.33
C LYS A 130 -13.93 1.93 10.62
N TYR A 131 -13.36 2.42 9.52
CA TYR A 131 -13.91 3.54 8.75
C TYR A 131 -15.25 3.21 8.08
N ILE A 132 -15.47 1.94 7.70
CA ILE A 132 -16.75 1.48 7.14
C ILE A 132 -17.83 1.47 8.23
N VAL A 133 -17.48 1.04 9.45
CA VAL A 133 -18.40 0.98 10.60
C VAL A 133 -18.73 2.38 11.09
N THR A 134 -17.76 3.29 11.14
CA THR A 134 -17.94 4.67 11.61
C THR A 134 -18.50 5.62 10.55
N GLY A 135 -18.63 5.17 9.29
CA GLY A 135 -19.18 5.98 8.20
C GLY A 135 -18.23 7.06 7.66
N HIS A 136 -16.92 6.84 7.78
CA HIS A 136 -15.90 7.82 7.41
C HIS A 136 -15.82 8.01 5.87
N PRO A 137 -15.60 9.25 5.37
CA PRO A 137 -15.65 9.54 3.94
C PRO A 137 -14.57 8.84 3.10
N ILE A 138 -13.44 8.43 3.72
CA ILE A 138 -12.32 7.78 3.03
C ILE A 138 -12.71 6.37 2.52
N LEU A 139 -13.50 5.61 3.27
CA LEU A 139 -13.95 4.28 2.86
C LEU A 139 -15.48 4.21 2.83
N LYS A 140 -16.02 4.20 1.62
CA LYS A 140 -17.46 4.00 1.38
C LYS A 140 -17.76 2.53 1.11
N ARG A 141 -18.90 2.05 1.61
CA ARG A 141 -19.41 0.73 1.21
C ARG A 141 -19.55 0.69 -0.32
N ALA A 142 -18.96 -0.34 -0.93
CA ALA A 142 -19.10 -0.56 -2.35
C ALA A 142 -20.56 -0.88 -2.70
N ASN A 143 -21.09 -0.23 -3.74
CA ASN A 143 -22.38 -0.60 -4.31
C ASN A 143 -22.20 -1.89 -5.13
N ILE A 144 -22.61 -3.02 -4.56
CA ILE A 144 -22.43 -4.34 -5.15
C ILE A 144 -23.03 -4.47 -6.56
N ARG A 145 -24.10 -3.71 -6.87
CA ARG A 145 -24.71 -3.71 -8.21
C ARG A 145 -23.80 -3.06 -9.25
N ILE A 146 -23.10 -1.98 -8.90
CA ILE A 146 -22.17 -1.29 -9.79
C ILE A 146 -20.94 -2.15 -10.03
N VAL A 147 -20.36 -2.70 -8.97
CA VAL A 147 -19.20 -3.62 -9.05
C VAL A 147 -19.55 -4.84 -9.90
N GLY A 148 -20.74 -5.43 -9.68
CA GLY A 148 -21.24 -6.55 -10.49
C GLY A 148 -21.28 -6.23 -11.98
N LYS A 149 -21.83 -5.07 -12.36
CA LYS A 149 -21.86 -4.63 -13.77
C LYS A 149 -20.46 -4.47 -14.36
N LEU A 150 -19.52 -3.89 -13.62
CA LEU A 150 -18.15 -3.66 -14.09
C LEU A 150 -17.44 -4.99 -14.39
N VAL A 151 -17.49 -5.94 -13.47
CA VAL A 151 -16.83 -7.24 -13.66
C VAL A 151 -17.50 -8.04 -14.77
N CYS A 152 -18.85 -8.07 -14.85
CA CYS A 152 -19.55 -8.71 -15.96
C CYS A 152 -19.13 -8.14 -17.32
N ARG A 153 -18.94 -6.81 -17.40
CA ARG A 153 -18.46 -6.14 -18.63
C ARG A 153 -17.04 -6.55 -18.98
N SER A 154 -16.12 -6.53 -18.02
CA SER A 154 -14.72 -6.96 -18.21
C SER A 154 -14.63 -8.42 -18.70
N ILE A 155 -15.36 -9.34 -18.07
CA ILE A 155 -15.41 -10.75 -18.48
C ILE A 155 -15.95 -10.89 -19.90
N ARG A 156 -17.04 -10.19 -20.23
CA ARG A 156 -17.60 -10.20 -21.59
C ARG A 156 -16.59 -9.70 -22.61
N GLU A 157 -15.93 -8.57 -22.35
CA GLU A 157 -14.91 -8.01 -23.23
C GLU A 157 -13.75 -8.99 -23.44
N ARG A 158 -13.29 -9.67 -22.38
CA ARG A 158 -12.24 -10.70 -22.49
C ARG A 158 -12.67 -11.90 -23.32
N LYS A 159 -13.87 -12.46 -23.07
CA LYS A 159 -14.41 -13.58 -23.86
C LYS A 159 -14.57 -13.20 -25.34
N MET A 160 -15.04 -12.00 -25.64
CA MET A 160 -15.13 -11.50 -27.02
C MET A 160 -13.75 -11.40 -27.68
N ARG A 161 -12.74 -10.84 -26.99
CA ARG A 161 -11.36 -10.78 -27.52
C ARG A 161 -10.80 -12.17 -27.81
N GLN A 162 -11.03 -13.13 -26.92
CA GLN A 162 -10.61 -14.52 -27.12
C GLN A 162 -11.27 -15.14 -28.36
N HIS A 163 -12.58 -14.91 -28.55
CA HIS A 163 -13.31 -15.37 -29.73
C HIS A 163 -12.74 -14.78 -31.04
N TYR A 164 -12.52 -13.47 -31.07
CA TYR A 164 -11.92 -12.80 -32.24
C TYR A 164 -10.50 -13.30 -32.54
N LEU A 165 -9.73 -13.67 -31.52
CA LEU A 165 -8.39 -14.24 -31.70
C LEU A 165 -8.43 -15.70 -32.15
N SER A 166 -9.47 -16.46 -31.82
CA SER A 166 -9.65 -17.85 -32.26
C SER A 166 -10.23 -18.00 -33.67
N GLU A 167 -10.87 -16.95 -34.19
CA GLU A 167 -11.44 -16.90 -35.56
C GLU A 167 -10.45 -16.35 -36.60
N LYS A 168 -9.24 -15.94 -36.18
CA LYS A 168 -8.12 -15.56 -37.04
C LYS A 168 -7.15 -16.71 -37.19
#